data_AF-A0A2N2DLT8-F1
#
_entry.id   AF-A0A2N2DLT8-F1
#
_cell.length_a   1.000
_cell.length_b   1.000
_cell.length_c   1.000
_cell.angle_alpha   90.00
_cell.angle_beta   90.00
_cell.angle_gamma   90.00
#
_symmetry.space_group_name_H-M   'P 1'
#
loop_
_entity.id
_entity.type
_entity.pdbx_description
1 polymer ?
#
loop_
_entity_poly.entity_id
_entity_poly.type
_entity_poly.pdbx_seq_one_letter_code
_entity_poly.pdbx_strand_id
1 'polypeptide(L)'
;MFPLKKLNNEGFTLVEVIAALTILSIIIISFLAVFGNSIVMIITAGQLSEAQYTAQKVMENAIAGSILEDIENINVIVDTPDSDHTSITINYNGENITVDGKIIEVEYDDGERAVTLTTFVPEH
;
A
#
# COMPACT_ATOMS: atom_id res chain seq x y z
N MET A 1 -68.81 0.52 -13.96
CA MET A 1 -68.05 -0.45 -14.77
C MET A 1 -66.76 0.25 -15.21
N PHE A 2 -65.60 -0.13 -14.67
CA PHE A 2 -64.33 0.53 -14.96
C PHE A 2 -63.71 -0.06 -16.23
N PRO A 3 -63.20 0.74 -17.19
CA PRO A 3 -62.57 0.20 -18.37
C PRO A 3 -61.24 -0.46 -18.01
N LEU A 4 -61.09 -1.74 -18.36
CA LEU A 4 -59.84 -2.48 -18.22
C LEU A 4 -58.78 -1.87 -19.15
N LYS A 5 -57.71 -1.34 -18.56
CA LYS A 5 -56.52 -0.84 -19.27
C LYS A 5 -55.92 -1.99 -20.08
N LYS A 6 -55.95 -1.90 -21.41
CA LYS A 6 -55.23 -2.83 -22.30
C LYS A 6 -53.74 -2.74 -21.97
N LEU A 7 -53.15 -3.84 -21.53
CA LEU A 7 -51.70 -4.00 -21.45
C LEU A 7 -51.19 -4.11 -22.90
N ASN A 8 -50.34 -3.17 -23.31
CA ASN A 8 -49.74 -3.19 -24.64
C ASN A 8 -48.66 -4.28 -24.67
N ASN A 9 -48.93 -5.40 -25.33
CA ASN A 9 -48.01 -6.53 -25.47
C ASN A 9 -47.26 -6.43 -26.81
N GLU A 10 -46.55 -5.33 -27.04
CA GLU A 10 -45.61 -5.24 -28.16
C GLU A 10 -44.36 -6.07 -27.78
N GLY A 11 -44.21 -7.22 -28.41
CA GLY A 11 -43.03 -8.07 -28.23
C GLY A 11 -41.78 -7.42 -28.82
N PHE A 12 -40.61 -7.75 -28.28
CA PHE A 12 -39.33 -7.29 -28.80
C PHE A 12 -39.08 -7.83 -30.21
N THR A 13 -38.64 -6.96 -31.11
CA THR A 13 -38.20 -7.40 -32.43
C THR A 13 -36.80 -8.03 -32.34
N LEU A 14 -36.49 -8.95 -33.26
CA LEU A 14 -35.18 -9.60 -33.30
C LEU A 14 -34.04 -8.58 -33.51
N VAL A 15 -34.30 -7.51 -34.25
CA VAL A 15 -33.33 -6.44 -34.51
C VAL A 15 -33.00 -5.63 -33.24
N GLU A 16 -33.99 -5.36 -32.39
CA GLU A 16 -33.76 -4.66 -31.11
C GLU A 16 -32.96 -5.51 -30.14
N VAL A 17 -33.18 -6.84 -30.12
CA VAL A 17 -32.39 -7.77 -29.29
C VAL A 17 -30.93 -7.79 -29.75
N ILE A 18 -30.67 -7.85 -31.06
CA ILE A 18 -29.31 -7.83 -31.60
C ILE A 18 -28.62 -6.49 -31.31
N ALA A 19 -29.33 -5.37 -31.47
CA ALA A 19 -28.82 -4.04 -31.14
C ALA A 19 -28.47 -3.94 -29.64
N ALA A 20 -29.33 -4.43 -28.75
CA ALA A 20 -29.10 -4.44 -27.31
C ALA A 20 -27.88 -5.30 -26.93
N LEU A 21 -27.74 -6.50 -27.52
CA LEU A 21 -26.57 -7.36 -27.30
C LEU A 21 -25.28 -6.70 -27.79
N THR A 22 -25.33 -6.01 -28.93
CA THR A 22 -24.17 -5.29 -29.47
C THR A 22 -23.71 -4.18 -28.53
N ILE A 23 -24.64 -3.37 -28.03
CA ILE A 23 -24.34 -2.32 -27.05
C ILE A 23 -23.80 -2.92 -25.76
N LEU A 24 -24.42 -4.00 -25.26
CA LEU A 24 -23.97 -4.70 -24.06
C LEU A 24 -22.55 -5.24 -24.20
N SER A 25 -22.19 -5.83 -25.34
CA SER A 25 -20.82 -6.32 -25.58
C SER A 25 -19.78 -5.20 -25.54
N ILE A 26 -20.08 -4.03 -26.13
CA ILE A 26 -19.18 -2.86 -26.08
C ILE A 26 -18.96 -2.42 -24.63
N ILE A 27 -20.03 -2.38 -23.83
CA ILE A 27 -19.97 -2.01 -22.42
C ILE A 27 -19.10 -3.03 -21.65
N ILE A 28 -19.34 -4.33 -21.82
CA ILE A 28 -18.60 -5.38 -21.11
C ILE A 28 -17.11 -5.30 -21.41
N ILE A 29 -16.72 -5.16 -22.68
CA ILE A 29 -15.31 -5.06 -23.08
C ILE A 29 -14.65 -3.83 -22.45
N SER A 30 -15.37 -2.71 -22.41
CA SER A 30 -14.87 -1.46 -21.81
C SER A 30 -14.57 -1.63 -20.32
N PHE A 31 -15.45 -2.34 -19.59
CA PHE A 31 -15.26 -2.59 -18.16
C PHE A 31 -14.25 -3.69 -17.84
N LEU A 32 -14.08 -4.68 -18.72
CA LEU A 32 -13.14 -5.78 -18.49
C LEU A 32 -11.69 -5.28 -18.33
N ALA A 33 -11.30 -4.28 -19.14
CA ALA A 33 -10.00 -3.65 -19.03
C ALA A 33 -9.79 -2.93 -17.69
N VAL A 34 -10.83 -2.29 -17.16
CA VAL A 34 -10.78 -1.62 -15.85
C VAL A 34 -10.60 -2.65 -14.74
N PHE A 35 -11.41 -3.72 -14.75
CA PHE A 35 -11.33 -4.77 -13.73
C PHE A 35 -9.98 -5.50 -13.73
N GLY A 36 -9.42 -5.78 -14.91
CA GLY A 36 -8.10 -6.40 -15.02
C GLY A 36 -7.02 -5.57 -14.33
N ASN A 37 -6.99 -4.26 -14.58
CA ASN A 37 -6.05 -3.35 -13.93
C ASN A 37 -6.31 -3.24 -12.42
N SER A 38 -7.57 -3.21 -11.99
CA SER A 38 -7.92 -3.17 -10.56
C SER A 38 -7.42 -4.39 -9.79
N ILE A 39 -7.53 -5.60 -10.36
CA ILE A 39 -7.03 -6.82 -9.70
C ILE A 39 -5.51 -6.76 -9.52
N VAL A 40 -4.77 -6.36 -10.55
CA VAL A 40 -3.32 -6.21 -10.47
C VAL A 40 -2.93 -5.16 -9.41
N MET A 41 -3.62 -4.02 -9.39
CA MET A 41 -3.38 -2.99 -8.36
C MET A 41 -3.66 -3.49 -6.94
N ILE A 42 -4.73 -4.28 -6.73
CA ILE A 42 -5.05 -4.83 -5.41
C ILE A 42 -3.96 -5.81 -4.96
N ILE A 43 -3.53 -6.71 -5.84
CA ILE A 43 -2.48 -7.70 -5.52
C ILE A 43 -1.17 -6.98 -5.18
N THR A 44 -0.76 -6.04 -6.03
CA THR A 44 0.50 -5.30 -5.84
C THR A 44 0.47 -4.40 -4.60
N ALA A 45 -0.66 -3.79 -4.27
CA ALA A 45 -0.84 -3.06 -3.02
C ALA A 45 -0.79 -3.98 -1.80
N GLY A 46 -1.33 -5.20 -1.91
CA GLY A 46 -1.24 -6.21 -0.86
C GLY A 46 0.21 -6.61 -0.56
N GLN A 47 0.97 -6.95 -1.61
CA GLN A 47 2.40 -7.27 -1.49
C GLN A 47 3.20 -6.13 -0.86
N LEU A 48 2.98 -4.88 -1.31
CA LEU A 48 3.63 -3.71 -0.73
C LEU A 48 3.27 -3.54 0.77
N SER A 49 2.01 -3.76 1.14
CA SER A 49 1.57 -3.66 2.52
C SER A 49 2.21 -4.73 3.40
N GLU A 50 2.41 -5.95 2.89
CA GLU A 50 3.09 -7.04 3.59
C GLU A 50 4.57 -6.76 3.79
N ALA A 51 5.24 -6.28 2.73
CA ALA A 51 6.63 -5.84 2.77
C ALA A 51 6.85 -4.74 3.80
N GLN A 52 5.98 -3.72 3.80
CA GLN A 52 6.03 -2.61 4.76
C GLN A 52 5.77 -3.07 6.20
N TYR A 53 4.80 -3.95 6.43
CA TYR A 53 4.53 -4.50 7.76
C TYR A 53 5.72 -5.30 8.30
N THR A 54 6.38 -6.07 7.43
CA THR A 54 7.57 -6.84 7.79
C THR A 54 8.74 -5.92 8.15
N ALA A 55 9.03 -4.93 7.32
CA ALA A 55 10.06 -3.92 7.61
C ALA A 55 9.76 -3.18 8.92
N GLN A 56 8.50 -2.80 9.16
CA GLN A 56 8.09 -2.12 10.39
C GLN A 56 8.30 -3.01 11.62
N LYS A 57 7.92 -4.28 11.55
CA LYS A 57 8.12 -5.23 12.65
C LYS A 57 9.61 -5.34 13.01
N VAL A 58 10.48 -5.39 12.01
CA VAL A 58 11.94 -5.41 12.25
C VAL A 58 12.41 -4.09 12.85
N MET A 59 11.94 -2.96 12.34
CA MET A 59 12.24 -1.65 12.91
C MET A 59 11.87 -1.56 14.39
N GLU A 60 10.67 -2.00 14.77
CA GLU A 60 10.20 -2.01 16.16
C GLU A 60 11.08 -2.89 17.06
N ASN A 61 11.51 -4.04 16.57
CA ASN A 61 12.43 -4.92 17.30
C ASN A 61 13.83 -4.29 17.44
N ALA A 62 14.35 -3.65 16.39
CA ALA A 62 15.62 -2.94 16.41
C ALA A 62 15.60 -1.76 17.40
N ILE A 63 14.50 -1.00 17.45
CA ILE A 63 14.27 0.05 18.46
C ILE A 63 14.25 -0.57 19.87
N ALA A 64 13.61 -1.72 20.07
CA ALA A 64 13.55 -2.42 21.35
C ALA A 64 14.87 -3.10 21.76
N GLY A 65 15.94 -2.98 20.97
CA GLY A 65 17.25 -3.59 21.24
C GLY A 65 17.34 -5.08 20.95
N SER A 66 16.35 -5.65 20.25
CA SER A 66 16.34 -7.02 19.77
C SER A 66 16.61 -7.02 18.26
N ILE A 67 17.87 -7.00 17.85
CA ILE A 67 18.21 -7.13 16.43
C ILE A 67 17.91 -8.58 16.00
N LEU A 68 16.94 -8.75 15.12
CA LEU A 68 16.63 -10.05 14.52
C LEU A 68 17.60 -10.26 13.34
N GLU A 69 18.74 -10.90 13.60
CA GLU A 69 19.80 -11.12 12.59
C GLU A 69 19.46 -12.19 11.53
N ASP A 70 18.33 -12.89 11.66
CA ASP A 70 18.03 -14.12 10.89
C ASP A 70 16.72 -14.06 10.07
N ILE A 71 16.28 -12.87 9.65
CA ILE A 71 15.15 -12.77 8.70
C ILE A 71 15.69 -12.65 7.28
N GLU A 72 15.39 -13.65 6.45
CA GLU A 72 15.70 -13.65 5.02
C GLU A 72 15.15 -12.37 4.36
N ASN A 73 15.92 -11.77 3.44
CA ASN A 73 15.57 -10.57 2.67
C ASN A 73 15.49 -9.25 3.47
N ILE A 74 16.04 -9.20 4.68
CA ILE A 74 16.09 -8.00 5.51
C ILE A 74 17.54 -7.58 5.75
N ASN A 75 17.86 -6.34 5.41
CA ASN A 75 19.12 -5.71 5.75
C ASN A 75 18.84 -4.58 6.77
N VAL A 76 19.28 -4.77 8.01
CA VAL A 76 19.20 -3.72 9.04
C VAL A 76 20.51 -2.97 9.04
N ILE A 77 20.49 -1.76 8.50
CA ILE A 77 21.64 -0.85 8.55
C ILE A 77 21.43 0.04 9.76
N VAL A 78 22.14 -0.26 10.84
CA VAL A 78 22.33 0.71 11.91
C VAL A 78 23.48 1.59 11.46
N ASP A 79 23.18 2.78 10.94
CA ASP A 79 24.20 3.79 10.69
C ASP A 79 24.65 4.32 12.06
N THR A 80 25.63 3.62 12.64
CA THR A 80 26.54 4.21 13.60
C THR A 80 27.72 4.71 12.79
N PRO A 81 27.77 6.00 12.41
CA PRO A 81 29.05 6.62 12.13
C PRO A 81 29.97 6.28 13.29
N ASP A 82 31.23 6.02 13.01
CA ASP A 82 32.34 5.63 13.90
C ASP A 82 32.68 6.72 14.97
N SER A 83 31.66 7.43 15.47
CA SER A 83 31.62 8.59 16.35
C SER A 83 30.23 8.71 17.01
N ASP A 84 29.79 7.60 17.59
CA ASP A 84 28.79 7.35 18.65
C ASP A 84 27.39 7.97 18.65
N HIS A 85 27.09 9.21 18.23
CA HIS A 85 25.71 9.73 18.37
C HIS A 85 25.30 10.71 17.25
N THR A 86 24.13 10.49 16.67
CA THR A 86 23.38 11.52 15.91
C THR A 86 22.52 12.34 16.86
N SER A 87 22.46 13.66 16.69
CA SER A 87 21.63 14.50 17.55
C SER A 87 20.60 15.31 16.76
N ILE A 88 19.38 15.36 17.30
CA ILE A 88 18.30 16.21 16.79
C ILE A 88 18.22 17.43 17.71
N THR A 89 18.38 18.63 17.14
CA THR A 89 18.18 19.88 17.87
C THR A 89 16.87 20.53 17.45
N ILE A 90 15.97 20.73 18.41
CA ILE A 90 14.68 21.40 18.23
C ILE A 90 14.76 22.77 18.89
N ASN A 91 14.41 23.83 18.17
CA ASN A 91 14.21 25.14 18.78
C ASN A 91 12.76 25.25 19.27
N TYR A 92 12.57 25.37 20.58
CA TYR A 92 11.26 25.55 21.18
C TYR A 92 11.28 26.78 22.09
N ASN A 93 10.46 27.78 21.75
CA ASN A 93 10.33 29.03 22.50
C ASN A 93 11.66 29.78 22.72
N GLY A 94 12.57 29.73 21.75
CA GLY A 94 13.88 30.39 21.83
C GLY A 94 14.96 29.59 22.58
N GLU A 95 14.61 28.44 23.16
CA GLU A 95 15.56 27.49 23.72
C GLU A 95 15.86 26.37 22.73
N ASN A 96 17.12 25.93 22.70
CA ASN A 96 17.54 24.78 21.90
C ASN A 96 17.51 23.54 22.79
N ILE A 97 16.71 22.55 22.40
CA ILE A 97 16.66 21.22 23.01
C ILE A 97 17.40 20.28 22.08
N THR A 98 18.53 19.74 22.53
CA THR A 98 19.30 18.74 21.78
C THR A 98 19.05 17.37 22.39
N VAL A 99 18.71 16.40 21.54
CA VAL A 99 18.48 15.00 21.91
C VAL A 99 19.44 14.14 21.11
N ASP A 100 20.32 13.45 21.81
CA ASP A 100 21.26 12.49 21.22
C ASP A 100 20.56 11.15 20.98
N GLY A 101 21.05 10.39 20.00
CA GLY A 101 20.46 9.14 19.58
C GLY A 101 21.13 8.50 18.38
N LYS A 102 20.48 7.48 17.81
CA LYS A 102 20.96 6.74 16.64
C LYS A 102 19.91 6.69 15.54
N ILE A 103 20.36 6.66 14.30
CA ILE A 103 19.50 6.40 13.15
C ILE A 103 19.48 4.89 12.91
N ILE A 104 18.28 4.33 12.80
CA ILE A 104 18.09 2.93 12.39
C ILE A 104 17.43 2.95 11.03
N GLU A 105 18.04 2.26 10.08
CA GLU A 105 17.48 1.99 8.76
C GLU A 105 17.22 0.50 8.59
N VAL A 106 16.02 0.17 8.11
CA VAL A 106 15.62 -1.20 7.80
C VAL A 106 15.24 -1.22 6.33
N GLU A 107 15.98 -2.01 5.56
CA GLU A 107 15.69 -2.32 4.18
C GLU A 107 15.13 -3.75 4.09
N TYR A 108 14.00 -3.89 3.42
CA TYR A 108 13.41 -5.19 3.08
C TYR A 108 13.26 -5.27 1.57
N ASP A 109 13.77 -6.34 0.96
CA ASP A 109 13.65 -6.59 -0.48
C ASP A 109 13.36 -8.06 -0.77
N ASP A 110 12.11 -8.38 -1.11
CA ASP A 110 11.69 -9.74 -1.47
C ASP A 110 11.94 -10.11 -2.94
N GLY A 111 12.64 -9.25 -3.69
CA GLY A 111 12.93 -9.39 -5.12
C GLY A 111 11.81 -8.86 -6.03
N GLU A 112 10.60 -8.64 -5.52
CA GLU A 112 9.49 -7.99 -6.22
C GLU A 112 9.24 -6.56 -5.71
N ARG A 113 9.51 -6.31 -4.42
CA ARG A 113 9.29 -5.05 -3.72
C ARG A 113 10.44 -4.78 -2.76
N ALA A 114 10.99 -3.57 -2.87
CA ALA A 114 11.90 -3.01 -1.89
C ALA A 114 11.19 -1.93 -1.05
N VAL A 115 11.37 -1.98 0.27
CA VAL A 115 10.89 -0.99 1.23
C VAL A 115 12.03 -0.61 2.16
N THR A 116 12.30 0.69 2.28
CA THR A 116 13.26 1.23 3.24
C THR A 116 12.51 2.07 4.27
N LEU A 117 12.73 1.77 5.55
CA LEU A 117 12.23 2.53 6.69
C LEU A 117 13.42 3.12 7.44
N THR A 118 13.34 4.40 7.78
CA THR A 118 14.38 5.10 8.55
C THR A 118 13.73 5.76 9.76
N THR A 119 14.33 5.60 10.94
CA THR A 119 13.86 6.22 12.18
C THR A 119 15.02 6.73 13.03
N PHE A 120 14.72 7.67 13.92
CA PHE A 120 15.64 8.15 14.95
C PHE A 120 15.23 7.60 16.31
N VAL A 121 16.18 6.98 17.02
CA VAL A 121 15.99 6.44 18.36
C VAL A 121 16.81 7.27 19.34
N PRO A 122 16.17 8.06 20.23
CA PRO A 122 16.86 8.80 21.28
C PRO A 122 17.64 7.87 22.21
N GLU A 123 18.80 8.32 22.64
CA GLU A 123 19.52 7.73 23.76
C GLU A 123 19.12 8.39 25.07
N HIS A 124 19.01 7.58 26.13
CA HIS A 124 18.55 8.00 27.46
C HIS A 124 19.72 8.21 28.42
#